data_AF-A0A3M0YZN1-F1
#
_entry.id   AF-A0A3M0YZN1-F1
#
_cell.length_a   1.000
_cell.length_b   1.000
_cell.length_c   1.000
_cell.angle_alpha   90.00
_cell.angle_beta   90.00
_cell.angle_gamma   90.00
#
_symmetry.space_group_name_H-M   'P 1'
#
loop_
_entity.id
_entity.type
_entity.pdbx_description
1 polymer ?
#
loop_
_entity_poly.entity_id
_entity_poly.type
_entity_poly.pdbx_seq_one_letter_code
_entity_poly.pdbx_strand_id
1 'polypeptide(L)'
;DKAELEKIALEDPDPEIRKAAFSRISDNDEILEKIAQSESDRSLRHAAIEKISDEKVLARLMDSTKEKTVKQIAVSRIRNHELLAQIALNDPSPDVRQLAIMELQDQDLLCNIVKSESKRELRLLALSRISSLKQLTRLLCECPHDDVVDKLLQRLPCEELAKCLQNNTLPPNVSEKLKARLEPSPKE
;
A
#
# COMPACT_ATOMS: atom_id res chain seq x y z
N ASP A 1 38.64 -8.92 -1.76
CA ASP A 1 37.50 -9.79 -2.15
C ASP A 1 36.19 -9.02 -1.92
N LYS A 2 35.01 -9.64 -2.08
CA LYS A 2 33.72 -8.94 -1.89
C LYS A 2 33.49 -8.47 -0.44
N ALA A 3 34.00 -9.19 0.55
CA ALA A 3 33.83 -8.84 1.97
C ALA A 3 34.64 -7.58 2.32
N GLU A 4 35.86 -7.47 1.80
CA GLU A 4 36.67 -6.25 1.97
C GLU A 4 36.01 -5.04 1.30
N LEU A 5 35.45 -5.20 0.10
CA LEU A 5 34.72 -4.13 -0.58
C LEU A 5 33.43 -3.73 0.14
N GLU A 6 32.71 -4.68 0.74
CA GLU A 6 31.56 -4.40 1.61
C GLU A 6 31.97 -3.52 2.79
N LYS A 7 33.07 -3.88 3.48
CA LYS A 7 33.59 -3.09 4.59
C LYS A 7 33.97 -1.66 4.15
N ILE A 8 34.71 -1.53 3.04
CA ILE A 8 35.07 -0.23 2.48
C ILE A 8 33.81 0.58 2.14
N ALA A 9 32.80 -0.04 1.53
CA ALA A 9 31.55 0.63 1.16
C ALA A 9 30.75 1.16 2.36
N LEU A 10 30.95 0.60 3.56
CA LEU A 10 30.26 0.97 4.80
C LEU A 10 31.05 1.93 5.70
N GLU A 11 32.38 1.81 5.72
CA GLU A 11 33.20 2.38 6.80
C GLU A 11 34.27 3.36 6.32
N ASP A 12 34.61 3.41 5.03
CA ASP A 12 35.69 4.29 4.56
C ASP A 12 35.36 5.76 4.84
N PRO A 13 36.28 6.56 5.40
CA PRO A 13 36.01 7.95 5.73
C PRO A 13 35.70 8.82 4.50
N ASP A 14 36.19 8.46 3.31
CA ASP A 14 35.96 9.19 2.07
C ASP A 14 34.67 8.70 1.37
N PRO A 15 33.63 9.55 1.23
CA PRO A 15 32.40 9.19 0.53
C PRO A 15 32.61 8.73 -0.93
N GLU A 16 33.63 9.24 -1.62
CA GLU A 16 33.91 8.84 -2.99
C GLU A 16 34.52 7.43 -3.05
N ILE A 17 35.33 7.05 -2.06
CA ILE A 17 35.83 5.68 -1.94
C ILE A 17 34.67 4.73 -1.61
N ARG A 18 33.75 5.11 -0.71
CA ARG A 18 32.55 4.31 -0.42
C ARG A 18 31.69 4.09 -1.66
N LYS A 19 31.44 5.14 -2.45
CA LYS A 19 30.71 5.05 -3.74
C LYS A 19 31.44 4.15 -4.76
N ALA A 20 32.75 4.27 -4.86
CA ALA A 20 33.55 3.44 -5.76
C ALA A 20 33.49 1.95 -5.35
N ALA A 21 33.53 1.65 -4.05
CA ALA A 21 33.38 0.30 -3.53
C ALA A 21 31.96 -0.24 -3.78
N PHE A 22 30.92 0.55 -3.46
CA PHE A 22 29.52 0.22 -3.75
C PHE A 22 29.32 -0.18 -5.22
N SER A 23 29.85 0.61 -6.16
CA SER A 23 29.69 0.35 -7.60
C SER A 23 30.19 -1.05 -8.02
N ARG A 24 31.18 -1.60 -7.30
CA ARG A 24 31.79 -2.91 -7.57
C ARG A 24 31.09 -4.09 -6.92
N ILE A 25 30.22 -3.87 -5.93
CA ILE A 25 29.53 -4.93 -5.16
C ILE A 25 28.00 -4.83 -5.27
N SER A 26 27.51 -3.98 -6.17
CA SER A 26 26.09 -3.66 -6.32
C SER A 26 25.25 -4.73 -7.04
N ASP A 27 25.76 -5.96 -7.11
CA ASP A 27 25.19 -7.14 -7.78
C ASP A 27 24.68 -8.21 -6.82
N ASN A 28 24.69 -7.94 -5.50
CA ASN A 28 24.34 -8.91 -4.47
C ASN A 28 23.33 -8.32 -3.47
N ASP A 29 22.11 -8.86 -3.46
CA ASP A 29 21.02 -8.31 -2.64
C ASP A 29 21.28 -8.38 -1.13
N GLU A 30 22.01 -9.38 -0.62
CA GLU A 30 22.37 -9.48 0.80
C GLU A 30 23.37 -8.39 1.22
N ILE A 31 24.31 -8.02 0.34
CA ILE A 31 25.22 -6.89 0.57
C ILE A 31 24.43 -5.58 0.48
N LEU A 32 23.57 -5.45 -0.53
CA LEU A 32 22.73 -4.26 -0.72
C LEU A 32 21.79 -4.04 0.47
N GLU A 33 21.27 -5.10 1.09
CA GLU A 33 20.47 -5.02 2.32
C GLU A 33 21.25 -4.35 3.45
N LYS A 34 22.49 -4.79 3.71
CA LYS A 34 23.34 -4.21 4.76
C LYS A 34 23.64 -2.74 4.51
N ILE A 35 23.95 -2.38 3.26
CA ILE A 35 24.19 -1.00 2.85
C ILE A 35 22.93 -0.16 3.04
N ALA A 36 21.77 -0.67 2.61
CA ALA A 36 20.49 0.01 2.79
C ALA A 36 20.14 0.25 4.28
N GLN A 37 20.58 -0.61 5.19
CA GLN A 37 20.31 -0.49 6.63
C GLN A 37 21.26 0.44 7.38
N SER A 38 22.54 0.43 7.03
CA SER A 38 23.59 0.96 7.90
C SER A 38 24.47 2.04 7.28
N GLU A 39 24.42 2.24 5.96
CA GLU A 39 25.28 3.22 5.33
C GLU A 39 24.95 4.65 5.79
N SER A 40 25.98 5.41 6.11
CA SER A 40 25.88 6.79 6.58
C SER A 40 25.32 7.75 5.50
N ASP A 41 25.73 7.56 4.25
CA ASP A 41 25.27 8.35 3.11
C ASP A 41 23.87 7.90 2.67
N ARG A 42 22.91 8.82 2.79
CA ARG A 42 21.52 8.59 2.39
C ARG A 42 21.38 8.22 0.92
N SER A 43 22.18 8.80 0.03
CA SER A 43 22.16 8.49 -1.39
C SER A 43 22.62 7.07 -1.68
N LEU A 44 23.60 6.57 -0.91
CA LEU A 44 24.02 5.16 -1.01
C LEU A 44 22.98 4.20 -0.44
N ARG A 45 22.34 4.54 0.69
CA ARG A 45 21.20 3.74 1.19
C ARG A 45 20.10 3.63 0.13
N HIS A 46 19.72 4.76 -0.48
CA HIS A 46 18.69 4.78 -1.53
C HIS A 46 19.11 3.95 -2.75
N ALA A 47 20.32 4.18 -3.27
CA ALA A 47 20.84 3.45 -4.42
C ALA A 47 20.91 1.94 -4.17
N ALA A 48 21.18 1.53 -2.93
CA ALA A 48 21.18 0.12 -2.56
C ALA A 48 19.78 -0.48 -2.70
N ILE A 49 18.76 0.16 -2.13
CA ILE A 49 17.36 -0.29 -2.19
C ILE A 49 16.85 -0.36 -3.63
N GLU A 50 17.19 0.63 -4.45
CA GLU A 50 16.81 0.67 -5.87
C GLU A 50 17.35 -0.52 -6.67
N LYS A 51 18.51 -1.04 -6.25
CA LYS A 51 19.16 -2.18 -6.90
C LYS A 51 18.72 -3.53 -6.36
N ILE A 52 18.13 -3.60 -5.17
CA ILE A 52 17.61 -4.86 -4.62
C ILE A 52 16.54 -5.42 -5.57
N SER A 53 16.72 -6.68 -5.97
CA SER A 53 15.83 -7.38 -6.89
C SER A 53 14.96 -8.44 -6.22
N ASP A 54 15.44 -9.05 -5.14
CA ASP A 54 14.71 -10.03 -4.35
C ASP A 54 13.72 -9.33 -3.40
N GLU A 55 12.44 -9.56 -3.62
CA GLU A 55 11.37 -9.01 -2.79
C GLU A 55 11.41 -9.54 -1.35
N LYS A 56 12.01 -10.71 -1.08
CA LYS A 56 12.22 -11.19 0.29
C LYS A 56 13.22 -10.31 1.04
N VAL A 57 14.22 -9.80 0.34
CA VAL A 57 15.21 -8.89 0.91
C VAL A 57 14.54 -7.54 1.21
N LEU A 58 13.71 -7.03 0.29
CA LEU A 58 12.90 -5.82 0.54
C LEU A 58 11.95 -6.00 1.74
N ALA A 59 11.32 -7.17 1.89
CA ALA A 59 10.46 -7.47 3.03
C ALA A 59 11.24 -7.46 4.36
N ARG A 60 12.40 -8.12 4.42
CA ARG A 60 13.27 -8.06 5.62
C ARG A 60 13.70 -6.65 5.95
N LEU A 61 14.04 -5.86 4.94
CA LEU A 61 14.40 -4.45 5.11
C LEU A 61 13.25 -3.64 5.73
N MET A 62 12.00 -3.89 5.31
CA MET A 62 10.82 -3.24 5.88
C MET A 62 10.63 -3.56 7.38
N ASP A 63 10.99 -4.77 7.80
CA ASP A 63 10.87 -5.22 9.18
C ASP A 63 12.03 -4.70 10.06
N SER A 64 13.24 -4.58 9.50
CA SER A 64 14.44 -4.21 10.24
C SER A 64 14.61 -2.69 10.43
N THR A 65 14.20 -1.88 9.44
CA THR A 65 14.43 -0.43 9.48
C THR A 65 13.30 0.34 10.17
N LYS A 66 13.67 1.39 10.92
CA LYS A 66 12.74 2.40 11.43
C LYS A 66 12.72 3.67 10.57
N GLU A 67 13.62 3.79 9.59
CA GLU A 67 13.74 4.97 8.76
C GLU A 67 12.60 4.98 7.72
N LYS A 68 11.67 5.93 7.89
CA LYS A 68 10.51 6.08 7.00
C LYS A 68 10.89 6.17 5.53
N THR A 69 11.96 6.89 5.19
CA THR A 69 12.40 7.04 3.79
C THR A 69 12.85 5.71 3.19
N VAL A 70 13.63 4.91 3.94
CA VAL A 70 14.06 3.57 3.49
C VAL A 70 12.82 2.71 3.22
N LYS A 71 11.85 2.71 4.14
CA LYS A 71 10.58 1.99 3.95
C LYS A 71 9.84 2.43 2.70
N GLN A 72 9.72 3.73 2.47
CA GLN A 72 9.01 4.27 1.30
C GLN A 72 9.65 3.82 -0.02
N ILE A 73 10.98 3.82 -0.10
CA ILE A 73 11.69 3.37 -1.30
C ILE A 73 11.54 1.85 -1.48
N ALA A 74 11.59 1.09 -0.38
CA ALA A 74 11.37 -0.35 -0.46
C ALA A 74 9.95 -0.67 -0.97
N VAL A 75 8.92 0.00 -0.44
CA VAL A 75 7.53 -0.18 -0.89
C VAL A 75 7.35 0.09 -2.38
N SER A 76 7.96 1.15 -2.93
CA SER A 76 7.83 1.47 -4.36
C SER A 76 8.50 0.45 -5.29
N ARG A 77 9.37 -0.41 -4.73
CA ARG A 77 10.03 -1.51 -5.44
C ARG A 77 9.28 -2.85 -5.37
N ILE A 78 8.41 -3.03 -4.37
CA ILE A 78 7.63 -4.26 -4.21
C ILE A 78 6.56 -4.36 -5.31
N ARG A 79 6.44 -5.55 -5.91
CA ARG A 79 5.43 -5.89 -6.92
C ARG A 79 4.49 -7.00 -6.43
N ASN A 80 4.88 -7.76 -5.43
CA ASN A 80 3.99 -8.69 -4.75
C ASN A 80 2.82 -7.97 -4.06
N HIS A 81 1.63 -8.14 -4.61
CA HIS A 81 0.41 -7.51 -4.13
C HIS A 81 0.01 -7.98 -2.72
N GLU A 82 0.26 -9.24 -2.35
CA GLU A 82 -0.02 -9.73 -0.99
C GLU A 82 0.87 -9.04 0.05
N LEU A 83 2.16 -8.87 -0.26
CA LEU A 83 3.07 -8.14 0.61
C LEU A 83 2.68 -6.66 0.73
N LEU A 84 2.32 -6.01 -0.38
CA LEU A 84 1.80 -4.64 -0.36
C LEU A 84 0.53 -4.52 0.50
N ALA A 85 -0.40 -5.47 0.40
CA ALA A 85 -1.61 -5.48 1.23
C ALA A 85 -1.29 -5.67 2.72
N GLN A 86 -0.33 -6.54 3.06
CA GLN A 86 0.14 -6.71 4.44
C GLN A 86 0.75 -5.41 4.99
N ILE A 87 1.59 -4.72 4.21
CA ILE A 87 2.18 -3.43 4.59
C ILE A 87 1.09 -2.38 4.77
N ALA A 88 0.14 -2.30 3.82
CA ALA A 88 -0.99 -1.37 3.84
C ALA A 88 -1.92 -1.52 5.05
N LEU A 89 -1.95 -2.70 5.68
CA LEU A 89 -2.76 -2.97 6.87
C LEU A 89 -1.98 -2.83 8.18
N ASN A 90 -0.69 -3.16 8.18
CA ASN A 90 0.05 -3.42 9.42
C ASN A 90 1.20 -2.45 9.70
N ASP A 91 1.72 -1.70 8.71
CA ASP A 91 2.85 -0.82 8.98
C ASP A 91 2.46 0.30 9.97
N PRO A 92 3.26 0.54 11.04
CA PRO A 92 2.92 1.55 12.04
C PRO A 92 2.85 2.97 11.46
N SER A 93 3.57 3.25 10.37
CA SER A 93 3.57 4.56 9.71
C SER A 93 2.40 4.68 8.73
N PRO A 94 1.46 5.62 8.95
CA PRO A 94 0.35 5.85 8.03
C PRO A 94 0.80 6.24 6.62
N ASP A 95 1.93 6.94 6.51
CA ASP A 95 2.48 7.35 5.22
C ASP A 95 3.02 6.16 4.41
N VAL A 96 3.58 5.15 5.10
CA VAL A 96 4.03 3.91 4.47
C VAL A 96 2.82 3.07 4.04
N ARG A 97 1.79 2.97 4.90
CA ARG A 97 0.52 2.33 4.53
C ARG A 97 -0.14 3.00 3.33
N GLN A 98 -0.18 4.34 3.32
CA GLN A 98 -0.69 5.12 2.20
C GLN A 98 0.03 4.77 0.90
N LEU A 99 1.36 4.74 0.91
CA LEU A 99 2.15 4.39 -0.27
C LEU A 99 1.87 2.96 -0.73
N ALA A 100 1.78 2.00 0.19
CA ALA A 100 1.45 0.62 -0.16
C ALA A 100 0.07 0.49 -0.82
N ILE A 101 -0.93 1.25 -0.35
CA ILE A 101 -2.25 1.35 -1.00
C ILE A 101 -2.12 1.93 -2.42
N MET A 102 -1.27 2.94 -2.62
CA MET A 102 -1.05 3.56 -3.93
C MET A 102 -0.34 2.64 -4.93
N GLU A 103 0.57 1.79 -4.46
CA GLU A 103 1.28 0.81 -5.30
C GLU A 103 0.42 -0.43 -5.58
N LEU A 104 -0.55 -0.75 -4.71
CA LEU A 104 -1.42 -1.91 -4.88
C LEU A 104 -2.41 -1.73 -6.05
N GLN A 105 -2.43 -2.73 -6.94
CA GLN A 105 -3.33 -2.78 -8.09
C GLN A 105 -4.41 -3.87 -7.97
N ASP A 106 -4.16 -4.90 -7.15
CA ASP A 106 -5.13 -5.97 -6.93
C ASP A 106 -6.41 -5.43 -6.28
N GLN A 107 -7.52 -5.60 -6.97
CA GLN A 107 -8.77 -5.00 -6.60
C GLN A 107 -9.48 -5.74 -5.44
N ASP A 108 -9.24 -7.04 -5.28
CA ASP A 108 -9.80 -7.81 -4.17
C ASP A 108 -9.04 -7.52 -2.87
N LEU A 109 -7.71 -7.38 -2.95
CA LEU A 109 -6.90 -6.93 -1.82
C LEU A 109 -7.22 -5.49 -1.42
N LEU A 110 -7.48 -4.59 -2.38
CA LEU A 110 -7.99 -3.24 -2.06
C LEU A 110 -9.33 -3.30 -1.32
N CYS A 111 -10.25 -4.20 -1.70
CA CYS A 111 -11.50 -4.41 -0.96
C CYS A 111 -11.25 -4.87 0.49
N ASN A 112 -10.26 -5.76 0.69
CA ASN A 112 -9.91 -6.23 2.03
C ASN A 112 -9.33 -5.10 2.90
N ILE A 113 -8.54 -4.21 2.31
CA ILE A 113 -8.05 -3.00 2.97
C ILE A 113 -9.21 -2.08 3.37
N VAL A 114 -10.16 -1.83 2.46
CA VAL A 114 -11.34 -1.01 2.78
C VAL A 114 -12.12 -1.54 3.99
N LYS A 115 -12.26 -2.86 4.10
CA LYS A 115 -12.99 -3.49 5.22
C LYS A 115 -12.24 -3.39 6.56
N SER A 116 -10.91 -3.47 6.52
CA SER A 116 -10.09 -3.70 7.71
C SER A 116 -9.32 -2.46 8.20
N GLU A 117 -9.07 -1.48 7.32
CA GLU A 117 -8.29 -0.29 7.66
C GLU A 117 -9.06 0.59 8.65
N SER A 118 -8.41 0.83 9.79
CA SER A 118 -8.91 1.61 10.92
C SER A 118 -9.01 3.11 10.60
N LYS A 119 -8.01 3.66 9.91
CA LYS A 119 -7.94 5.08 9.58
C LYS A 119 -8.85 5.40 8.40
N ARG A 120 -9.85 6.26 8.65
CA ARG A 120 -10.80 6.74 7.64
C ARG A 120 -10.14 7.21 6.35
N GLU A 121 -9.09 8.02 6.46
CA GLU A 121 -8.40 8.59 5.29
C GLU A 121 -7.81 7.49 4.39
N LEU A 122 -7.13 6.50 4.98
CA LEU A 122 -6.53 5.38 4.26
C LEU A 122 -7.59 4.42 3.71
N ARG A 123 -8.66 4.16 4.49
CA ARG A 123 -9.81 3.37 4.05
C ARG A 123 -10.48 3.98 2.81
N LEU A 124 -10.71 5.30 2.81
CA LEU A 124 -11.30 6.00 1.66
C LEU A 124 -10.33 6.12 0.49
N LEU A 125 -9.02 6.18 0.73
CA LEU A 125 -8.02 6.08 -0.33
C LEU A 125 -8.05 4.71 -1.01
N ALA A 126 -8.09 3.62 -0.24
CA ALA A 126 -8.22 2.28 -0.82
C ALA A 126 -9.52 2.16 -1.65
N LEU A 127 -10.63 2.70 -1.14
CA LEU A 127 -11.90 2.73 -1.87
C LEU A 127 -11.83 3.50 -3.19
N SER A 128 -11.12 4.64 -3.22
CA SER A 128 -11.00 5.46 -4.44
C SER A 128 -10.20 4.75 -5.53
N ARG A 129 -9.31 3.83 -5.17
CA ARG A 129 -8.52 3.02 -6.10
C ARG A 129 -9.23 1.81 -6.68
N ILE A 130 -10.34 1.38 -6.09
CA ILE A 130 -11.14 0.29 -6.63
C ILE A 130 -11.90 0.83 -7.84
N SER A 131 -11.70 0.31 -9.04
CA SER A 131 -12.37 0.78 -10.27
C SER A 131 -13.47 -0.17 -10.76
N SER A 132 -13.43 -1.42 -10.33
CA SER A 132 -14.38 -2.47 -10.72
C SER A 132 -15.76 -2.28 -10.10
N LEU A 133 -16.78 -2.13 -10.96
CA LEU A 133 -18.17 -1.98 -10.54
C LEU A 133 -18.64 -3.15 -9.67
N LYS A 134 -18.25 -4.39 -10.04
CA LYS A 134 -18.56 -5.61 -9.30
C LYS A 134 -18.02 -5.59 -7.86
N GLN A 135 -16.83 -5.06 -7.66
CA GLN A 135 -16.23 -4.97 -6.33
C GLN A 135 -16.83 -3.84 -5.50
N LEU A 136 -17.18 -2.72 -6.13
CA LEU A 136 -17.87 -1.62 -5.45
C LEU A 136 -19.27 -2.02 -4.97
N THR A 137 -20.06 -2.73 -5.80
CA THR A 137 -21.38 -3.22 -5.39
C THR A 137 -21.29 -4.29 -4.32
N ARG A 138 -20.29 -5.19 -4.40
CA ARG A 138 -19.99 -6.16 -3.35
C ARG A 138 -19.65 -5.46 -2.02
N LEU A 139 -18.77 -4.45 -2.05
CA LEU A 139 -18.39 -3.70 -0.85
C LEU A 139 -19.57 -2.98 -0.20
N LEU A 140 -20.52 -2.47 -0.98
CA LEU A 140 -21.73 -1.84 -0.44
C LEU A 140 -22.51 -2.81 0.45
N CYS A 141 -22.51 -4.10 0.13
CA CYS A 141 -23.24 -5.13 0.87
C CYS A 141 -22.45 -5.72 2.06
N GLU A 142 -21.12 -5.76 1.95
CA GLU A 142 -20.25 -6.46 2.92
C GLU A 142 -19.54 -5.54 3.92
N CYS A 143 -19.46 -4.24 3.65
CA CYS A 143 -18.66 -3.31 4.44
C CYS A 143 -19.44 -2.76 5.65
N PRO A 144 -18.89 -2.83 6.88
CA PRO A 144 -19.56 -2.31 8.08
C PRO A 144 -19.42 -0.79 8.26
N HIS A 145 -18.61 -0.12 7.43
CA HIS A 145 -18.26 1.28 7.63
C HIS A 145 -19.22 2.22 6.91
N ASP A 146 -19.96 3.02 7.67
CA ASP A 146 -20.95 3.96 7.13
C ASP A 146 -20.37 4.95 6.11
N ASP A 147 -19.10 5.32 6.26
CA ASP A 147 -18.45 6.26 5.36
C ASP A 147 -18.10 5.69 3.99
N VAL A 148 -17.80 4.40 3.95
CA VAL A 148 -17.67 3.63 2.71
C VAL A 148 -19.03 3.55 2.03
N VAL A 149 -20.09 3.25 2.78
CA VAL A 149 -21.46 3.21 2.26
C VAL A 149 -21.85 4.55 1.65
N ASP A 150 -21.69 5.66 2.38
CA ASP A 150 -22.03 7.01 1.90
C ASP A 150 -21.26 7.35 0.61
N LYS A 151 -19.97 7.00 0.55
CA LYS A 151 -19.14 7.27 -0.63
C LYS A 151 -19.53 6.40 -1.82
N LEU A 152 -19.92 5.15 -1.59
CA LEU A 152 -20.40 4.24 -2.63
C LEU A 152 -21.75 4.69 -3.19
N LEU A 153 -22.67 5.17 -2.36
CA LEU A 153 -23.97 5.71 -2.81
C LEU A 153 -23.82 6.95 -3.69
N GLN A 154 -22.75 7.72 -3.52
CA GLN A 154 -22.41 8.85 -4.39
C GLN A 154 -21.77 8.39 -5.71
N ARG A 155 -21.06 7.25 -5.69
CA ARG A 155 -20.20 6.80 -6.79
C ARG A 155 -20.89 5.81 -7.73
N LEU A 156 -21.78 4.98 -7.22
CA LEU A 156 -22.47 3.94 -7.99
C LEU A 156 -23.67 4.53 -8.73
N PRO A 157 -23.93 4.08 -9.97
CA PRO A 157 -25.11 4.51 -10.72
C PRO A 157 -26.40 3.95 -10.09
N CYS A 158 -27.50 4.69 -10.22
CA CYS A 158 -28.79 4.32 -9.62
C CYS A 158 -29.28 2.92 -10.03
N GLU A 159 -28.96 2.46 -11.24
CA GLU A 159 -29.31 1.11 -11.70
C GLU A 159 -28.67 0.01 -10.83
N GLU A 160 -27.38 0.15 -10.51
CA GLU A 160 -26.66 -0.82 -9.67
C GLU A 160 -27.12 -0.75 -8.22
N LEU A 161 -27.44 0.45 -7.73
CA LEU A 161 -28.04 0.64 -6.40
C LEU A 161 -29.41 -0.04 -6.30
N ALA A 162 -30.24 0.08 -7.35
CA ALA A 162 -31.55 -0.57 -7.40
C ALA A 162 -31.44 -2.10 -7.43
N LYS A 163 -30.47 -2.66 -8.18
CA LYS A 163 -30.16 -4.10 -8.15
C LYS A 163 -29.74 -4.55 -6.76
N CYS A 164 -28.91 -3.77 -6.06
CA CYS A 164 -28.50 -4.10 -4.68
C CYS A 164 -29.70 -4.14 -3.72
N LEU A 165 -30.65 -3.20 -3.85
CA LEU A 165 -31.82 -3.13 -2.98
C LEU A 165 -32.74 -4.36 -3.09
N GLN A 166 -32.71 -5.08 -4.21
CA GLN A 166 -33.44 -6.35 -4.38
C GLN A 166 -32.82 -7.51 -3.59
N ASN A 167 -31.61 -7.33 -3.02
CA ASN A 167 -30.97 -8.32 -2.18
C ASN A 167 -31.47 -8.23 -0.72
N ASN A 168 -32.17 -9.27 -0.27
CA ASN A 168 -32.76 -9.34 1.08
C ASN A 168 -31.73 -9.50 2.22
N THR A 169 -30.44 -9.64 1.92
CA THR A 169 -29.38 -9.78 2.92
C THR A 169 -28.66 -8.47 3.24
N LEU A 170 -29.16 -7.34 2.77
CA LEU A 170 -28.54 -6.04 3.04
C LEU A 170 -28.64 -5.67 4.53
N PRO A 171 -27.57 -5.14 5.14
CA PRO A 171 -27.65 -4.54 6.46
C PRO A 171 -28.72 -3.43 6.50
N PRO A 172 -29.49 -3.30 7.61
CA PRO A 172 -30.58 -2.31 7.69
C PRO A 172 -30.14 -0.89 7.37
N ASN A 173 -29.00 -0.44 7.90
CA ASN A 173 -28.43 0.89 7.65
C ASN A 173 -28.15 1.12 6.15
N VAL A 174 -27.67 0.11 5.44
CA VAL A 174 -27.42 0.21 3.99
C VAL A 174 -28.74 0.26 3.22
N SER A 175 -29.70 -0.58 3.59
CA SER A 175 -31.01 -0.66 2.93
C SER A 175 -31.81 0.65 3.05
N GLU A 176 -31.77 1.30 4.21
CA GLU A 176 -32.44 2.59 4.45
C GLU A 176 -31.80 3.71 3.63
N LYS A 177 -30.46 3.79 3.64
CA LYS A 177 -29.73 4.79 2.84
C LYS A 177 -29.93 4.58 1.33
N LEU A 178 -30.01 3.33 0.87
CA LEU A 178 -30.32 3.00 -0.53
C LEU A 178 -31.72 3.48 -0.92
N LYS A 179 -32.74 3.20 -0.11
CA LYS A 179 -34.11 3.67 -0.36
C LYS A 179 -34.16 5.19 -0.44
N ALA A 180 -33.61 5.88 0.56
CA ALA A 180 -33.57 7.34 0.59
C ALA A 180 -32.86 7.94 -0.64
N ARG A 181 -31.81 7.27 -1.15
CA ARG A 181 -31.08 7.72 -2.35
C ARG A 181 -31.85 7.50 -3.66
N LEU A 182 -32.73 6.51 -3.71
CA LEU A 182 -33.50 6.10 -4.90
C LEU A 182 -34.93 6.63 -4.91
N GLU A 183 -35.44 7.12 -3.79
CA GLU A 183 -36.73 7.80 -3.73
C GLU A 183 -36.74 9.00 -4.68
N PRO A 184 -37.78 9.16 -5.50
CA PRO A 184 -37.91 10.34 -6.35
C PRO A 184 -37.99 11.57 -5.45
N SER A 185 -37.17 12.60 -5.74
CA SER A 185 -37.30 13.89 -5.06
C SER A 185 -38.77 14.34 -5.10
N PRO A 186 -39.32 14.89 -4.00
CA PRO A 186 -40.67 15.42 -4.01
C PRO A 186 -40.78 16.38 -5.20
N LYS A 187 -41.72 16.10 -6.10
CA LYS A 187 -42.02 17.01 -7.20
C LYS A 187 -42.49 18.32 -6.57
N GLU A 188 -41.70 19.38 -6.72
CA GLU A 188 -42.14 20.77 -6.49
C GLU A 188 -43.23 21.14 -7.50
#